data_AF-A0A843GPH8-F1
#
_entry.id   AF-A0A843GPH8-F1
#
_cell.length_a   1.000
_cell.length_b   1.000
_cell.length_c   1.000
_cell.angle_alpha   90.00
_cell.angle_beta   90.00
_cell.angle_gamma   90.00
#
_symmetry.space_group_name_H-M   'P 1'
#
loop_
_entity.id
_entity.type
_entity.pdbx_description
1 polymer ?
#
loop_
_entity_poly.entity_id
_entity_poly.type
_entity_poly.pdbx_seq_one_letter_code
_entity_poly.pdbx_strand_id
1 'polypeptide(L)'
;MRKIEINGVTFELTIPRRTVHPTHGYICVESCIFNWYDRPSQYKVEIWKDWVRWARETKGIEVFEIGGANCFQFSIIGLYVAEDGKVYNLYITRDHNRAILVNS
;
A
#
# COMPACT_ATOMS: atom_id res chain seq x y z
N MET A 1 -1.17 -19.57 -6.67
CA MET A 1 -1.37 -18.30 -5.93
C MET A 1 -2.27 -17.40 -6.75
N ARG A 2 -3.33 -16.83 -6.17
CA ARG A 2 -4.23 -15.91 -6.90
C ARG A 2 -3.57 -14.54 -7.00
N LYS A 3 -3.85 -13.79 -8.06
CA LYS A 3 -3.32 -12.45 -8.30
C LYS A 3 -4.45 -11.50 -8.66
N ILE A 4 -4.27 -10.22 -8.35
CA ILE A 4 -5.08 -9.12 -8.87
C ILE A 4 -4.16 -8.07 -9.47
N GLU A 5 -4.64 -7.37 -10.49
CA GLU A 5 -3.93 -6.24 -11.07
C GLU A 5 -4.70 -4.95 -10.75
N ILE A 6 -3.99 -3.96 -10.22
CA ILE A 6 -4.54 -2.65 -9.88
C ILE A 6 -3.66 -1.61 -10.59
N ASN A 7 -4.22 -0.97 -11.61
CA ASN A 7 -3.53 0.07 -12.40
C ASN A 7 -2.11 -0.35 -12.84
N GLY A 8 -1.99 -1.52 -13.50
CA GLY A 8 -0.72 -2.06 -13.99
C GLY A 8 0.20 -2.68 -12.93
N VAL A 9 -0.15 -2.63 -11.65
CA VAL A 9 0.62 -3.25 -10.56
C VAL A 9 -0.04 -4.58 -10.15
N THR A 10 0.73 -5.66 -10.21
CA THR A 10 0.28 -6.99 -9.80
C THR A 10 0.47 -7.19 -8.30
N PHE A 11 -0.57 -7.71 -7.64
CA PHE A 11 -0.56 -8.08 -6.24
C PHE A 11 -0.87 -9.57 -6.07
N GLU A 12 -0.19 -10.20 -5.12
CA GLU A 12 -0.54 -11.51 -4.61
C GLU A 12 -1.81 -11.39 -3.76
N LEU A 13 -2.89 -12.04 -4.19
CA LEU A 13 -4.17 -12.00 -3.49
C LEU A 13 -4.20 -12.99 -2.33
N THR A 14 -4.44 -12.47 -1.14
CA THR A 14 -4.70 -13.23 0.07
C THR A 14 -6.16 -13.09 0.47
N ILE A 15 -6.89 -14.22 0.55
CA ILE A 15 -8.25 -14.27 1.10
C ILE A 15 -8.14 -14.85 2.50
N PRO A 16 -8.30 -14.05 3.56
CA PRO A 16 -8.12 -14.52 4.92
C PRO A 16 -9.26 -15.47 5.31
N ARG A 17 -8.95 -16.45 6.17
CA ARG A 17 -9.95 -17.37 6.75
C ARG A 17 -10.76 -16.75 7.89
N ARG A 18 -10.36 -15.57 8.35
CA ARG A 18 -11.00 -14.79 9.42
C ARG A 18 -11.28 -13.38 8.90
N THR A 19 -12.25 -12.71 9.50
CA THR A 19 -12.53 -11.29 9.26
C THR A 19 -11.26 -10.47 9.47
N VAL A 20 -10.88 -9.71 8.46
CA VAL A 20 -9.78 -8.73 8.52
C VAL A 20 -10.43 -7.37 8.40
N HIS A 21 -10.22 -6.53 9.40
CA HIS A 21 -10.71 -5.17 9.36
C HIS A 21 -9.83 -4.30 8.45
N PRO A 22 -10.42 -3.30 7.78
CA PRO A 22 -9.63 -2.33 7.05
C PRO A 22 -8.66 -1.64 8.02
N THR A 23 -7.38 -1.58 7.68
CA THR A 23 -6.38 -0.86 8.46
C THR A 23 -6.62 0.64 8.27
N HIS A 24 -7.52 1.21 9.07
CA HIS A 24 -7.70 2.66 9.24
C HIS A 24 -6.88 3.22 10.41
N GLY A 25 -6.13 2.38 11.12
CA GLY A 25 -5.48 2.74 12.38
C GLY A 25 -4.35 3.74 12.19
N TYR A 26 -4.57 4.99 12.62
CA TYR A 26 -3.58 6.05 12.78
C TYR A 26 -2.89 6.55 11.50
N ILE A 27 -3.58 6.49 10.36
CA ILE A 27 -3.04 7.05 9.12
C ILE A 27 -3.18 8.57 9.18
N CYS A 28 -2.10 9.26 9.54
CA CYS A 28 -2.00 10.70 9.37
C CYS A 28 -2.26 11.00 7.90
N VAL A 29 -3.34 11.75 7.64
CA VAL A 29 -3.86 12.14 6.32
C VAL A 29 -2.86 12.96 5.49
N GLU A 30 -1.71 13.29 6.06
CA GLU A 30 -0.66 14.09 5.43
C GLU A 30 0.59 13.25 5.15
N SER A 31 0.57 12.37 4.15
CA SER A 31 1.80 11.99 3.43
C SER A 31 3.03 11.71 4.31
N CYS A 32 2.85 11.10 5.48
CA CYS A 32 3.90 11.10 6.49
C CYS A 32 4.92 10.06 6.09
N ILE A 33 6.04 10.52 5.52
CA ILE A 33 7.28 9.77 5.67
C ILE A 33 7.49 9.71 7.18
N PHE A 34 7.18 8.59 7.83
CA PHE A 34 7.76 8.27 9.13
C PHE A 34 9.25 8.05 8.87
N ASN A 35 9.95 9.17 8.79
CA ASN A 35 11.34 9.23 8.45
C ASN A 35 12.08 8.92 9.75
N TRP A 36 12.29 7.64 10.02
CA TRP A 36 13.29 7.25 11.03
C TRP A 36 14.71 7.67 10.64
N TYR A 37 14.92 8.33 9.49
CA TYR A 37 16.19 8.86 9.03
C TYR A 37 16.06 10.32 8.62
N ASP A 38 16.81 11.22 9.27
CA ASP A 38 16.88 12.65 8.96
C ASP A 38 17.30 12.98 7.49
N ARG A 39 17.75 11.99 6.69
CA ARG A 39 18.26 12.17 5.30
C ARG A 39 18.05 10.93 4.40
N PRO A 40 16.93 10.81 3.66
CA PRO A 40 16.74 9.74 2.69
C PRO A 40 17.62 9.93 1.43
N SER A 41 18.07 8.82 0.81
CA SER A 41 18.79 8.89 -0.48
C SER A 41 17.84 9.30 -1.62
N GLN A 42 18.37 9.91 -2.70
CA GLN A 42 17.56 10.27 -3.87
C GLN A 42 16.78 9.08 -4.44
N TYR A 43 17.37 7.89 -4.45
CA TYR A 43 16.70 6.67 -4.89
C TYR A 43 15.41 6.36 -4.10
N LYS A 44 15.40 6.58 -2.78
CA LYS A 44 14.17 6.42 -1.97
C LYS A 44 13.12 7.48 -2.28
N VAL A 45 13.55 8.71 -2.57
CA VAL A 45 12.65 9.79 -2.94
C VAL A 45 11.97 9.48 -4.27
N GLU A 46 12.69 8.95 -5.26
CA GLU A 46 12.09 8.60 -6.54
C GLU A 46 11.13 7.41 -6.41
N ILE A 47 11.49 6.35 -5.66
CA ILE A 47 10.56 5.25 -5.35
C ILE A 47 9.29 5.79 -4.67
N TRP A 48 9.44 6.70 -3.70
CA TRP A 48 8.30 7.33 -3.04
C TRP A 48 7.44 8.13 -4.03
N LYS A 49 8.05 8.95 -4.90
CA LYS A 49 7.31 9.71 -5.91
C LYS A 49 6.53 8.79 -6.85
N ASP A 50 7.14 7.71 -7.31
CA ASP A 50 6.51 6.75 -8.22
C ASP A 50 5.27 6.11 -7.58
N TRP A 51 5.37 5.69 -6.31
CA TRP A 51 4.26 5.08 -5.61
C TRP A 51 3.16 6.07 -5.21
N VAL A 52 3.52 7.29 -4.80
CA VAL A 52 2.54 8.38 -4.57
C VAL A 52 1.81 8.70 -5.85
N ARG A 53 2.53 8.80 -6.97
CA ARG A 53 1.94 9.05 -8.28
C ARG A 53 0.99 7.93 -8.67
N TRP A 54 1.43 6.67 -8.59
CA TRP A 54 0.59 5.51 -8.85
C TRP A 54 -0.69 5.53 -8.00
N ALA A 55 -0.60 5.80 -6.69
CA ALA A 55 -1.75 5.84 -5.81
C ALA A 55 -2.75 6.95 -6.19
N ARG A 56 -2.26 8.13 -6.55
CA ARG A 56 -3.09 9.27 -7.00
C ARG A 56 -3.77 9.02 -8.34
N GLU A 57 -3.11 8.30 -9.25
CA GLU A 57 -3.65 7.97 -10.57
C GLU A 57 -4.57 6.73 -10.53
N THR A 58 -4.51 5.94 -9.45
CA THR A 58 -5.33 4.72 -9.29
C THR A 58 -6.70 5.05 -8.70
N LYS A 59 -7.73 4.91 -9.53
CA LYS A 59 -9.13 4.98 -9.06
C LYS A 59 -9.41 3.90 -8.01
N GLY A 60 -10.01 4.29 -6.88
CA GLY A 60 -10.41 3.37 -5.81
C GLY A 60 -9.42 3.26 -4.64
N ILE A 61 -8.27 3.93 -4.70
CA ILE A 61 -7.42 4.10 -3.51
C ILE A 61 -8.04 5.17 -2.60
N GLU A 62 -8.52 4.75 -1.43
CA GLU A 62 -9.12 5.67 -0.44
C GLU A 62 -8.08 6.21 0.54
N VAL A 63 -7.16 5.34 0.96
CA VAL A 63 -6.12 5.67 1.93
C VAL A 63 -4.80 5.10 1.47
N PHE A 64 -3.71 5.86 1.64
CA PHE A 64 -2.39 5.45 1.22
C PHE A 64 -1.31 6.07 2.11
N GLU A 65 -0.49 5.22 2.70
CA GLU A 65 0.65 5.59 3.54
C GLU A 65 1.91 4.89 3.02
N ILE A 66 3.02 5.63 3.08
CA ILE A 66 4.34 5.10 2.78
C ILE A 66 5.22 5.22 4.01
N GLY A 67 5.64 4.09 4.56
CA GLY A 67 6.60 4.00 5.65
C GLY A 67 7.91 3.29 5.26
N GLY A 68 8.96 3.48 6.05
CA GLY A 68 10.19 2.72 5.89
C GLY A 68 11.06 2.73 7.15
N ALA A 69 11.26 1.55 7.76
CA ALA A 69 12.00 1.41 9.02
C ALA A 69 13.53 1.37 8.85
N ASN A 70 14.07 1.05 7.66
CA ASN A 70 15.52 1.04 7.38
C ASN A 70 15.84 1.17 5.87
N CYS A 71 17.12 1.05 5.50
CA CYS A 71 17.63 1.18 4.13
C CYS A 71 17.15 0.08 3.15
N PHE A 72 16.51 -0.98 3.63
CA PHE A 72 16.11 -2.13 2.82
C PHE A 72 14.61 -2.42 2.85
N GLN A 73 13.83 -1.69 3.65
CA GLN A 73 12.41 -1.93 3.85
C GLN A 73 11.63 -0.66 3.55
N PHE A 74 10.98 -0.66 2.39
CA PHE A 74 9.91 0.26 2.03
C PHE A 74 8.62 -0.52 2.19
N SER A 75 7.67 0.02 2.92
CA SER A 75 6.35 -0.58 3.12
C SER A 75 5.29 0.44 2.80
N ILE A 76 4.42 0.10 1.87
CA ILE A 76 3.27 0.89 1.53
C ILE A 76 2.05 0.18 2.07
N ILE A 77 1.21 0.91 2.77
CA ILE A 77 -0.06 0.40 3.27
C ILE A 77 -1.15 1.24 2.63
N GLY A 78 -2.09 0.59 1.96
CA GLY A 78 -3.21 1.29 1.33
C GLY A 78 -4.53 0.56 1.49
N LEU A 79 -5.62 1.29 1.32
CA LEU A 79 -6.96 0.75 1.24
C LEU A 79 -7.48 0.95 -0.18
N TYR A 80 -7.83 -0.15 -0.83
CA TYR A 80 -8.37 -0.15 -2.20
C TYR A 80 -9.80 -0.68 -2.22
N VAL A 81 -10.71 0.11 -2.79
CA VAL A 81 -12.10 -0.26 -3.06
C VAL A 81 -12.25 -0.51 -4.55
N ALA A 82 -12.44 -1.78 -4.91
CA ALA A 82 -12.65 -2.20 -6.27
C ALA A 82 -14.05 -1.80 -6.78
N GLU A 83 -14.22 -1.76 -8.10
CA GLU A 83 -15.51 -1.40 -8.72
C GLU A 83 -16.63 -2.40 -8.41
N ASP A 84 -16.28 -3.64 -8.06
CA ASP A 84 -17.23 -4.67 -7.60
C ASP A 84 -17.57 -4.57 -6.10
N GLY A 85 -17.09 -3.52 -5.43
CA GLY A 85 -17.32 -3.24 -4.01
C GLY A 85 -16.40 -4.02 -3.06
N LYS A 86 -15.48 -4.85 -3.56
CA LYS A 86 -14.53 -5.54 -2.69
C LYS A 86 -13.47 -4.57 -2.17
N VAL A 87 -13.12 -4.73 -0.90
CA VAL A 87 -12.15 -3.87 -0.22
C VAL A 87 -10.88 -4.66 0.05
N TYR A 88 -9.72 -4.04 -0.15
CA TYR A 88 -8.42 -4.68 0.04
C TYR A 88 -7.47 -3.81 0.83
N ASN A 89 -6.80 -4.40 1.83
CA ASN A 89 -5.58 -3.83 2.38
C ASN A 89 -4.42 -4.18 1.44
N LEU A 90 -3.75 -3.16 0.92
CA LEU A 90 -2.58 -3.30 0.06
C LEU A 90 -1.30 -3.20 0.91
N TYR A 91 -0.36 -4.09 0.65
CA TYR A 91 0.97 -4.09 1.23
C TYR A 91 2.00 -4.22 0.11
N ILE A 92 2.71 -3.14 -0.20
CA ILE A 92 3.83 -3.18 -1.16
C ILE A 92 5.10 -3.14 -0.34
N THR A 93 5.89 -4.19 -0.45
CA THR A 93 7.17 -4.34 0.24
C THR A 93 8.29 -4.50 -0.78
N ARG A 94 9.54 -4.50 -0.32
CA ARG A 94 10.70 -4.76 -1.18
C ARG A 94 10.55 -6.05 -2.01
N ASP A 95 10.01 -7.10 -1.40
CA ASP A 95 10.06 -8.44 -1.97
C ASP A 95 8.73 -8.86 -2.59
N HIS A 96 7.61 -8.31 -2.11
CA HIS A 96 6.27 -8.71 -2.55
C HIS A 96 5.26 -7.58 -2.48
N ASN A 97 4.35 -7.57 -3.45
CA ASN A 97 3.10 -6.80 -3.44
C ASN A 97 1.96 -7.73 -3.03
N ARG A 98 1.22 -7.40 -1.99
CA ARG A 98 0.12 -8.22 -1.46
C ARG A 98 -1.15 -7.40 -1.37
N ALA A 99 -2.26 -8.03 -1.73
CA ALA A 99 -3.60 -7.50 -1.50
C ALA A 99 -4.35 -8.49 -0.61
N ILE A 100 -4.80 -8.02 0.55
CA ILE A 100 -5.56 -8.83 1.50
C ILE A 100 -7.02 -8.40 1.42
N LEU A 101 -7.91 -9.32 1.03
CA LEU A 101 -9.33 -9.04 1.01
C LEU A 101 -9.82 -8.75 2.43
N VAL A 102 -10.45 -7.60 2.59
CA VAL A 102 -11.16 -7.17 3.79
C VAL A 102 -12.58 -7.71 3.67
N ASN A 103 -13.00 -8.52 4.64
CA ASN A 103 -14.39 -8.95 4.77
C ASN A 103 -15.01 -8.13 5.89
N SER A 104 -16.12 -7.47 5.61
CA SER A 104 -17.05 -6.93 6.62
C SER A 104 -17.93 -8.03 7.18
#